data_AF-A0A0F9GX34-F1
#
_entry.id   AF-A0A0F9GX34-F1
#
_cell.length_a   1.000
_cell.length_b   1.000
_cell.length_c   1.000
_cell.angle_alpha   90.00
_cell.angle_beta   90.00
_cell.angle_gamma   90.00
#
_symmetry.space_group_name_H-M   'P 1'
#
loop_
_entity.id
_entity.type
_entity.pdbx_description
1 polymer ?
#
loop_
_entity_poly.entity_id
_entity_poly.type
_entity_poly.pdbx_seq_one_letter_code
_entity_poly.pdbx_strand_id
1 'polypeptide(L)'
;MNKLPAPFYEEEWGVIYHGDCREILPLLKKVETISTDPVWPNALAALAGSEDPVKLFREFCSILPADLKRLVIEMGCDSDPRFLQCVPASLPIIRVCWLEYLVPSYKGRILYTGDVAYAFGEPPPSIPGRRLLGGRCTSRKQERMFLTAGDSACIILDSMLIGWLLAYHVPRGQGRAVCEFTRISLFRAFDRAAFGFRAQTTRPLKSLLHNRIRP
;
A
#
# COMPACT_ATOMS: atom_id res chain seq x y z
N MET A 1 -21.11 -7.04 27.28
CA MET A 1 -19.89 -7.13 26.45
C MET A 1 -20.34 -7.08 25.00
N ASN A 2 -19.84 -6.13 24.20
CA ASN A 2 -20.16 -6.08 22.79
C ASN A 2 -19.52 -7.29 22.10
N LYS A 3 -20.30 -7.99 21.27
CA LYS A 3 -19.84 -9.13 20.49
C LYS A 3 -19.51 -8.65 19.08
N LEU A 4 -18.48 -9.24 18.46
CA LEU A 4 -18.17 -9.00 17.05
C LEU A 4 -19.43 -9.26 16.19
N PRO A 5 -19.76 -8.37 15.24
CA PRO A 5 -20.91 -8.57 14.36
C PRO A 5 -20.75 -9.83 13.51
N ALA A 6 -21.86 -10.31 12.95
CA ALA A 6 -21.79 -11.36 11.94
C ALA A 6 -20.97 -10.86 10.74
N PRO A 7 -20.06 -11.69 10.18
CA PRO A 7 -19.38 -11.36 8.94
C PRO A 7 -20.38 -11.06 7.82
N PHE A 8 -20.06 -10.05 7.02
CA PHE A 8 -20.74 -9.82 5.74
C PHE A 8 -20.27 -10.82 4.68
N TYR A 9 -19.00 -11.20 4.73
CA TYR A 9 -18.38 -12.18 3.85
C TYR A 9 -17.23 -12.89 4.60
N GLU A 10 -17.03 -14.17 4.35
CA GLU A 10 -15.99 -14.99 4.99
C GLU A 10 -15.51 -16.07 4.02
N GLU A 11 -14.19 -16.16 3.85
CA GLU A 11 -13.48 -17.17 3.06
C GLU A 11 -12.16 -17.54 3.75
N GLU A 12 -11.44 -18.51 3.17
CA GLU A 12 -10.12 -18.94 3.65
C GLU A 12 -9.12 -17.77 3.81
N TRP A 13 -9.15 -16.79 2.90
CA TRP A 13 -8.17 -15.71 2.86
C TRP A 13 -8.58 -14.45 3.64
N GLY A 14 -9.82 -14.36 4.13
CA GLY A 14 -10.24 -13.14 4.81
C GLY A 14 -11.72 -13.09 5.20
N VAL A 15 -12.02 -12.09 6.03
CA VAL A 15 -13.36 -11.83 6.57
C VAL A 15 -13.67 -10.35 6.39
N ILE A 16 -14.85 -10.05 5.86
CA ILE A 16 -15.34 -8.68 5.71
C ILE A 16 -16.41 -8.47 6.77
N TYR A 17 -16.23 -7.44 7.59
CA TYR A 17 -17.24 -6.93 8.50
C TYR A 17 -17.82 -5.64 7.93
N HIS A 18 -19.13 -5.49 7.98
CA HIS A 18 -19.79 -4.25 7.59
C HIS A 18 -20.12 -3.44 8.85
N GLY A 19 -19.50 -2.27 8.99
CA GLY A 19 -19.76 -1.36 10.10
C GLY A 19 -18.65 -0.33 10.30
N ASP A 20 -18.79 0.46 11.36
CA ASP A 20 -17.79 1.46 11.75
C ASP A 20 -16.53 0.76 12.30
N CYS A 21 -15.36 1.12 11.76
CA CYS A 21 -14.09 0.56 12.22
C CYS A 21 -13.84 0.87 13.70
N ARG A 22 -14.40 1.98 14.22
CA ARG A 22 -14.27 2.38 15.62
C ARG A 22 -14.97 1.43 16.59
N GLU A 23 -15.99 0.73 16.10
CA GLU A 23 -16.72 -0.27 16.87
C GLU A 23 -16.16 -1.68 16.67
N ILE A 24 -15.65 -1.98 15.47
CA ILE A 24 -15.18 -3.32 15.10
C ILE A 24 -13.74 -3.57 15.57
N LEU A 25 -12.82 -2.63 15.34
CA LEU A 25 -11.39 -2.82 15.61
C LEU A 25 -11.10 -3.24 17.07
N PRO A 26 -11.73 -2.66 18.11
CA PRO A 26 -11.51 -3.08 19.49
C PRO A 26 -11.97 -4.50 19.82
N LEU A 27 -12.83 -5.10 18.98
CA LEU A 27 -13.37 -6.45 19.17
C LEU A 27 -12.48 -7.53 18.53
N LEU A 28 -11.50 -7.14 17.72
CA LEU A 28 -10.55 -8.06 17.09
C LEU A 28 -9.49 -8.50 18.11
N LYS A 29 -9.23 -9.81 18.19
CA LYS A 29 -8.34 -10.38 19.22
C LYS A 29 -6.87 -9.96 19.07
N LYS A 30 -6.38 -9.90 17.84
CA LYS A 30 -4.97 -9.59 17.54
C LYS A 30 -4.86 -9.00 16.14
N VAL A 31 -4.25 -7.82 16.05
CA VAL A 31 -4.02 -7.12 14.79
C VAL A 31 -2.56 -6.65 14.76
N GLU A 32 -1.74 -7.30 13.95
CA GLU A 32 -0.32 -6.94 13.83
C GLU A 32 -0.08 -5.83 12.81
N THR A 33 -1.03 -5.60 11.90
CA THR A 33 -0.90 -4.66 10.78
C THR A 33 -2.24 -4.06 10.44
N ILE A 34 -2.26 -2.75 10.22
CA ILE A 34 -3.42 -2.04 9.67
C ILE A 34 -2.97 -1.30 8.41
N SER A 35 -3.78 -1.41 7.36
CA SER A 35 -3.68 -0.58 6.15
C SER A 35 -5.01 0.13 5.98
N THR A 36 -4.98 1.45 5.77
CA THR A 36 -6.20 2.25 5.68
C THR A 36 -6.02 3.44 4.74
N ASP A 37 -7.10 3.78 4.02
CA ASP A 37 -7.32 5.03 3.32
C ASP A 37 -8.42 5.78 4.10
N PRO A 38 -8.05 6.56 5.14
CA PRO A 38 -9.03 7.24 5.98
C PRO A 38 -9.70 8.36 5.17
N VAL A 39 -10.79 8.94 5.67
CA VAL A 39 -11.30 10.17 5.06
C VAL A 39 -10.30 11.30 5.34
N TRP A 40 -9.60 11.77 4.31
CA TRP A 40 -8.61 12.84 4.39
C TRP A 40 -9.25 14.24 4.22
N PRO A 41 -8.60 15.34 4.67
CA PRO A 41 -9.18 16.70 4.69
C PRO A 41 -9.77 17.22 3.39
N ASN A 42 -9.26 16.75 2.27
CA ASN A 42 -9.62 17.15 0.91
C ASN A 42 -10.14 15.96 0.10
N ALA A 43 -10.63 14.92 0.77
CA ALA A 43 -11.32 13.81 0.13
C ALA A 43 -12.64 14.27 -0.52
N LEU A 44 -13.33 13.35 -1.20
CA LEU A 44 -14.64 13.61 -1.79
C LEU A 44 -15.65 14.03 -0.71
N ALA A 45 -16.26 15.21 -0.84
CA ALA A 45 -17.23 15.76 0.13
C ALA A 45 -18.49 14.89 0.34
N ALA A 46 -18.74 13.91 -0.52
CA ALA A 46 -19.82 12.94 -0.37
C ALA A 46 -19.48 11.77 0.57
N LEU A 47 -18.24 11.72 1.10
CA LEU A 47 -17.83 10.72 2.08
C LEU A 47 -18.39 11.05 3.46
N ALA A 48 -18.96 10.05 4.13
CA ALA A 48 -19.29 10.16 5.55
C ALA A 48 -17.99 10.42 6.35
N GLY A 49 -17.98 11.43 7.22
CA GLY A 49 -16.77 11.84 7.95
C GLY A 49 -15.98 12.97 7.28
N SER A 50 -16.36 13.40 6.08
CA SER A 50 -15.67 14.49 5.37
C SER A 50 -15.92 15.87 5.98
N GLU A 51 -16.90 16.01 6.86
CA GLU A 51 -17.19 17.21 7.63
C GLU A 51 -16.15 17.49 8.73
N ASP A 52 -15.54 16.45 9.30
CA ASP A 52 -14.46 16.57 10.29
C ASP A 52 -13.49 15.36 10.21
N PRO A 53 -12.71 15.27 9.12
CA PRO A 53 -11.81 14.14 8.88
C PRO A 53 -10.70 14.04 9.91
N VAL A 54 -10.26 15.18 10.48
CA VAL A 54 -9.22 15.21 11.51
C VAL A 54 -9.72 14.58 12.81
N LYS A 55 -10.94 14.92 13.24
CA LYS A 55 -11.53 14.29 14.42
C LYS A 55 -11.74 12.80 14.20
N LEU A 56 -12.29 12.41 13.05
CA LEU A 56 -12.51 11.01 12.72
C LEU A 56 -11.20 10.19 12.76
N PHE A 57 -10.15 10.72 12.14
CA PHE A 57 -8.85 10.05 12.13
C PHE A 57 -8.18 10.01 13.52
N ARG A 58 -8.36 11.05 14.34
CA ARG A 58 -7.90 11.06 15.73
C ARG A 58 -8.59 10.00 16.57
N GLU A 59 -9.91 9.86 16.43
CA GLU A 59 -10.68 8.83 17.13
C GLU A 59 -10.24 7.42 16.70
N PHE A 60 -10.01 7.20 15.41
CA PHE A 60 -9.40 5.97 14.90
C PHE A 60 -8.00 5.71 15.50
N CYS A 61 -7.13 6.72 15.58
CA CYS A 61 -5.81 6.56 16.19
C CYS A 61 -5.89 6.21 17.68
N SER A 62 -6.93 6.70 18.39
CA SER A 62 -7.10 6.47 19.83
C SER A 62 -7.47 5.03 20.22
N ILE A 63 -7.93 4.24 19.24
CA ILE A 63 -8.37 2.85 19.43
C ILE A 63 -7.40 1.83 18.81
N LEU A 64 -6.26 2.30 18.29
CA LEU A 64 -5.24 1.40 17.74
C LEU A 64 -4.77 0.43 18.83
N PRO A 65 -4.60 -0.87 18.51
CA PRO A 65 -4.06 -1.83 19.47
C PRO A 65 -2.69 -1.40 19.99
N ALA A 66 -2.47 -1.53 21.29
CA ALA A 66 -1.20 -1.14 21.92
C ALA A 66 -0.01 -1.99 21.41
N ASP A 67 -0.26 -3.21 20.95
CA ASP A 67 0.70 -4.14 20.37
C ASP A 67 0.76 -4.10 18.83
N LEU A 68 0.13 -3.09 18.21
CA LEU A 68 0.17 -2.90 16.77
C LEU A 68 1.62 -2.68 16.32
N LYS A 69 2.08 -3.48 15.35
CA LYS A 69 3.45 -3.40 14.86
C LYS A 69 3.61 -2.47 13.68
N ARG A 70 2.60 -2.38 12.82
CA ARG A 70 2.67 -1.69 11.53
C ARG A 70 1.36 -0.99 11.20
N LEU A 71 1.48 0.23 10.72
CA LEU A 71 0.36 1.03 10.22
C LEU A 71 0.74 1.63 8.87
N VAL A 72 -0.11 1.44 7.87
CA VAL A 72 0.03 2.04 6.54
C VAL A 72 -1.18 2.93 6.31
N ILE A 73 -0.92 4.19 6.01
CA ILE A 73 -1.96 5.18 5.75
C ILE A 73 -1.77 5.70 4.34
N GLU A 74 -2.75 5.44 3.49
CA GLU A 74 -2.86 6.02 2.15
C GLU A 74 -3.53 7.39 2.25
N MET A 75 -2.99 8.36 1.52
CA MET A 75 -3.54 9.72 1.45
C MET A 75 -3.39 10.26 0.05
N GLY A 76 -4.31 11.13 -0.34
CA GLY A 76 -4.17 11.81 -1.61
C GLY A 76 -2.91 12.66 -1.69
N CYS A 77 -2.31 12.74 -2.87
CA CYS A 77 -1.05 13.47 -3.08
C CYS A 77 -1.13 14.99 -2.81
N ASP A 78 -2.33 15.55 -2.79
CA ASP A 78 -2.60 16.96 -2.45
C ASP A 78 -2.99 17.16 -0.98
N SER A 79 -2.91 16.13 -0.14
CA SER A 79 -3.23 16.21 1.29
C SER A 79 -2.06 16.80 2.10
N ASP A 80 -2.38 17.56 3.14
CA ASP A 80 -1.39 18.04 4.10
C ASP A 80 -0.93 16.90 5.03
N PRO A 81 0.37 16.54 5.06
CA PRO A 81 0.87 15.46 5.90
C PRO A 81 0.74 15.72 7.41
N ARG A 82 0.52 16.97 7.84
CA ARG A 82 0.25 17.29 9.25
C ARG A 82 -1.04 16.62 9.77
N PHE A 83 -1.92 16.17 8.88
CA PHE A 83 -3.05 15.29 9.21
C PHE A 83 -2.61 14.05 10.02
N LEU A 84 -1.42 13.54 9.74
CA LEU A 84 -0.85 12.33 10.37
C LEU A 84 -0.32 12.56 11.80
N GLN A 85 -0.37 13.79 12.34
CA GLN A 85 0.09 14.09 13.70
C GLN A 85 -0.64 13.29 14.80
N CYS A 86 -1.79 12.68 14.48
CA CYS A 86 -2.54 11.85 15.41
C CYS A 86 -1.99 10.42 15.54
N VAL A 87 -1.08 10.00 14.65
CA VAL A 87 -0.41 8.69 14.75
C VAL A 87 0.42 8.66 16.05
N PRO A 88 0.27 7.64 16.89
CA PRO A 88 0.96 7.59 18.17
C PRO A 88 2.48 7.49 17.98
N ALA A 89 3.24 8.12 18.88
CA ALA A 89 4.70 8.13 18.84
C ALA A 89 5.33 6.73 18.96
N SER A 90 4.59 5.73 19.43
CA SER A 90 5.00 4.32 19.43
C SER A 90 5.13 3.71 18.03
N LEU A 91 4.56 4.35 17.01
CA LEU A 91 4.63 3.96 15.60
C LEU A 91 5.46 5.00 14.83
N PRO A 92 6.80 4.94 14.88
CA PRO A 92 7.65 5.90 14.17
C PRO A 92 7.49 5.73 12.66
N ILE A 93 7.69 6.82 11.90
CA ILE A 93 7.69 6.74 10.43
C ILE A 93 8.85 5.89 9.94
N ILE A 94 8.55 4.91 9.08
CA ILE A 94 9.54 4.07 8.41
C ILE A 94 9.81 4.60 7.01
N ARG A 95 8.73 4.91 6.26
CA ARG A 95 8.84 5.20 4.83
C ARG A 95 7.63 5.95 4.29
N VAL A 96 7.88 6.73 3.23
CA VAL A 96 6.87 7.30 2.34
C VAL A 96 6.99 6.64 0.97
N CYS A 97 5.86 6.25 0.38
CA CYS A 97 5.78 5.54 -0.89
C CYS A 97 4.76 6.20 -1.81
N TRP A 98 5.17 6.44 -3.07
CA TRP A 98 4.26 6.95 -4.10
C TRP A 98 3.48 5.79 -4.72
N LEU A 99 2.15 5.89 -4.72
CA LEU A 99 1.23 4.94 -5.32
C LEU A 99 0.76 5.49 -6.67
N GLU A 100 1.57 5.29 -7.71
CA GLU A 100 1.29 5.85 -9.04
C GLU A 100 0.08 5.18 -9.70
N TYR A 101 -0.83 6.00 -10.22
CA TYR A 101 -1.94 5.53 -11.02
C TYR A 101 -1.49 5.22 -12.45
N LEU A 102 -2.09 4.18 -13.04
CA LEU A 102 -1.86 3.86 -14.46
C LEU A 102 -2.39 4.97 -15.38
N VAL A 103 -3.50 5.60 -14.99
CA VAL A 103 -4.14 6.68 -15.74
C VAL A 103 -4.22 7.90 -14.83
N PRO A 104 -3.53 9.02 -15.14
CA PRO A 104 -3.62 10.21 -14.34
C PRO A 104 -5.01 10.85 -14.44
N SER A 105 -5.39 11.58 -13.41
CA SER A 105 -6.62 12.36 -13.35
C SER A 105 -6.31 13.83 -13.07
N TYR A 106 -7.34 14.65 -12.91
CA TYR A 106 -7.22 16.05 -12.55
C TYR A 106 -8.13 16.36 -11.36
N LYS A 107 -7.60 17.15 -10.42
CA LYS A 107 -8.36 17.74 -9.32
C LYS A 107 -8.18 19.26 -9.38
N GLY A 108 -9.11 19.93 -10.06
CA GLY A 108 -8.94 21.33 -10.44
C GLY A 108 -7.72 21.51 -11.36
N ARG A 109 -6.69 22.22 -10.89
CA ARG A 109 -5.42 22.43 -11.62
C ARG A 109 -4.29 21.47 -11.21
N ILE A 110 -4.57 20.52 -10.33
CA ILE A 110 -3.60 19.52 -9.88
C ILE A 110 -3.65 18.33 -10.83
N LEU A 111 -2.55 18.02 -11.50
CA LEU A 111 -2.38 16.74 -12.20
C LEU A 111 -2.22 15.65 -11.15
N TYR A 112 -3.21 14.79 -11.07
CA TYR A 112 -3.32 13.77 -10.04
C TYR A 112 -2.74 12.46 -10.57
N THR A 113 -1.48 12.19 -10.25
CA THR A 113 -0.74 11.02 -10.78
C THR A 113 -0.71 9.83 -9.84
N GLY A 114 -1.25 9.97 -8.63
CA GLY A 114 -1.25 8.91 -7.64
C GLY A 114 -1.49 9.43 -6.23
N ASP A 115 -1.43 8.49 -5.29
CA ASP A 115 -1.53 8.75 -3.85
C ASP A 115 -0.19 8.55 -3.16
N VAL A 116 -0.16 8.79 -1.86
CA VAL A 116 1.01 8.66 -1.00
C VAL A 116 0.68 7.75 0.17
N ALA A 117 1.41 6.65 0.30
CA ALA A 117 1.36 5.78 1.45
C ALA A 117 2.45 6.15 2.46
N TYR A 118 2.04 6.40 3.70
CA TYR A 118 2.92 6.59 4.85
C TYR A 118 2.93 5.31 5.68
N ALA A 119 4.11 4.70 5.82
CA ALA A 119 4.31 3.49 6.60
C ALA A 119 4.97 3.80 7.94
N PHE A 120 4.39 3.29 9.02
CA PHE A 120 4.81 3.49 10.41
C PHE A 120 5.03 2.17 11.15
N GLY A 121 5.82 2.21 12.23
CA GLY A 121 6.04 1.11 13.16
C GLY A 121 7.36 0.37 12.93
N GLU A 122 7.32 -0.95 13.03
CA GLU A 122 8.48 -1.82 12.83
C GLU A 122 8.64 -2.22 11.35
N PRO A 123 9.85 -2.13 10.77
CA PRO A 123 10.09 -2.67 9.44
C PRO A 123 9.92 -4.20 9.47
N PRO A 124 9.37 -4.82 8.41
CA PRO A 124 9.25 -6.26 8.36
C PRO A 124 10.62 -6.96 8.41
N PRO A 125 10.69 -8.21 8.91
CA PRO A 125 11.95 -8.92 9.01
C PRO A 125 12.67 -9.04 7.66
N SER A 126 13.98 -8.79 7.71
CA SER A 126 14.88 -9.00 6.58
C SER A 126 15.08 -10.50 6.36
N ILE A 127 14.66 -11.01 5.20
CA ILE A 127 14.80 -12.43 4.84
C ILE A 127 15.60 -12.57 3.53
N PRO A 128 16.23 -13.73 3.26
CA PRO A 128 16.91 -13.97 1.99
C PRO A 128 16.01 -13.64 0.78
N GLY A 129 16.52 -12.84 -0.16
CA GLY A 129 15.76 -12.36 -1.32
C GLY A 129 14.82 -11.16 -1.04
N ARG A 130 14.63 -10.76 0.22
CA ARG A 130 13.84 -9.57 0.62
C ARG A 130 14.56 -8.80 1.72
N ARG A 131 15.73 -8.25 1.37
CA ARG A 131 16.60 -7.50 2.29
C ARG A 131 16.28 -6.00 2.34
N LEU A 132 15.56 -5.48 1.35
CA LEU A 132 15.30 -4.05 1.18
C LEU A 132 13.80 -3.75 1.22
N LEU A 133 13.46 -2.63 1.84
CA LEU A 133 12.16 -1.99 1.67
C LEU A 133 12.16 -1.37 0.26
N GLY A 134 11.26 -1.84 -0.60
CA GLY A 134 11.15 -1.32 -1.96
C GLY A 134 10.79 0.16 -2.01
N GLY A 135 11.11 0.81 -3.12
CA GLY A 135 10.49 2.07 -3.52
C GLY A 135 11.25 2.75 -4.64
N ARG A 136 10.95 4.03 -4.85
CA ARG A 136 11.28 4.70 -6.11
C ARG A 136 12.72 5.21 -6.16
N CYS A 137 13.47 4.75 -7.15
CA CYS A 137 14.74 5.36 -7.56
C CYS A 137 14.64 5.79 -9.01
N THR A 138 14.63 7.11 -9.24
CA THR A 138 14.66 7.69 -10.60
C THR A 138 16.07 8.02 -11.06
N SER A 139 17.06 7.91 -10.17
CA SER A 139 18.45 8.17 -10.52
C SER A 139 18.97 7.09 -11.46
N ARG A 140 19.62 7.54 -12.54
CA ARG A 140 20.39 6.67 -13.43
C ARG A 140 21.82 6.46 -12.94
N LYS A 141 22.24 7.20 -11.91
CA LYS A 141 23.57 7.13 -11.31
C LYS A 141 23.46 6.47 -9.95
N GLN A 142 24.24 5.40 -9.75
CA GLN A 142 24.41 4.85 -8.42
C GLN A 142 25.26 5.83 -7.61
N GLU A 143 24.64 6.52 -6.67
CA GLU A 143 25.37 7.39 -5.77
C GLU A 143 26.22 6.54 -4.83
N ARG A 144 27.55 6.68 -4.94
CA ARG A 144 28.52 5.89 -4.16
C ARG A 144 28.41 6.12 -2.65
N MET A 145 27.71 7.16 -2.21
CA MET A 145 27.53 7.50 -0.79
C MET A 145 26.72 6.46 0.00
N PHE A 146 25.93 5.60 -0.65
CA PHE A 146 25.12 4.58 0.03
C PHE A 146 25.76 3.18 0.08
N LEU A 147 27.01 3.03 -0.36
CA LEU A 147 27.71 1.73 -0.43
C LEU A 147 28.41 1.29 0.88
N THR A 148 28.24 2.02 1.98
CA THR A 148 28.95 1.73 3.25
C THR A 148 28.41 0.52 4.03
N ALA A 149 27.42 -0.20 3.51
CA ALA A 149 26.92 -1.44 4.12
C ALA A 149 26.69 -2.52 3.06
N GLY A 150 27.68 -3.41 2.90
CA GLY A 150 27.57 -4.77 2.33
C GLY A 150 26.86 -4.90 0.98
N ASP A 151 27.64 -5.11 -0.08
CA ASP A 151 27.19 -5.39 -1.46
C ASP A 151 25.92 -6.25 -1.54
N SER A 152 24.79 -5.61 -1.79
CA SER A 152 23.53 -6.26 -2.15
C SER A 152 22.90 -5.50 -3.30
N ALA A 153 22.86 -6.13 -4.48
CA ALA A 153 22.24 -5.57 -5.67
C ALA A 153 20.77 -5.23 -5.40
N CYS A 154 20.40 -3.97 -5.63
CA CYS A 154 19.04 -3.47 -5.44
C CYS A 154 18.19 -3.81 -6.68
N ILE A 155 17.22 -4.71 -6.53
CA ILE A 155 16.19 -4.92 -7.55
C ILE A 155 15.07 -3.89 -7.28
N ILE A 156 14.92 -2.92 -8.19
CA ILE A 156 13.89 -1.89 -8.15
C ILE A 156 12.61 -2.48 -8.77
N LEU A 157 11.58 -2.71 -7.94
CA LEU A 157 10.23 -3.04 -8.40
C LEU A 157 9.23 -2.17 -7.62
N ASP A 158 8.77 -1.09 -8.26
CA ASP A 158 7.81 -0.13 -7.67
C ASP A 158 6.38 -0.70 -7.54
N SER A 159 5.99 -1.68 -8.35
CA SER A 159 4.59 -2.14 -8.43
C SER A 159 4.20 -3.23 -7.42
N MET A 160 5.12 -3.68 -6.56
CA MET A 160 4.85 -4.77 -5.60
C MET A 160 4.59 -4.29 -4.17
N LEU A 161 4.55 -2.98 -3.88
CA LEU A 161 4.70 -2.51 -2.51
C LEU A 161 3.49 -2.79 -1.59
N ILE A 162 2.26 -2.65 -2.08
CA ILE A 162 1.05 -3.05 -1.35
C ILE A 162 1.03 -4.57 -1.21
N GLY A 163 1.34 -5.29 -2.29
CA GLY A 163 1.55 -6.73 -2.25
C GLY A 163 2.67 -7.16 -1.30
N TRP A 164 3.67 -6.32 -1.02
CA TRP A 164 4.78 -6.61 -0.14
C TRP A 164 4.39 -6.34 1.32
N LEU A 165 3.76 -5.19 1.62
CA LEU A 165 3.20 -4.89 2.94
C LEU A 165 2.11 -5.89 3.37
N LEU A 166 1.31 -6.38 2.43
CA LEU A 166 0.28 -7.40 2.66
C LEU A 166 0.81 -8.86 2.58
N ALA A 167 1.74 -9.19 1.67
CA ALA A 167 2.28 -10.56 1.55
C ALA A 167 3.29 -10.94 2.64
N TYR A 168 3.68 -10.01 3.52
CA TYR A 168 4.34 -10.38 4.78
C TYR A 168 3.40 -11.04 5.79
N HIS A 169 2.09 -11.12 5.51
CA HIS A 169 1.10 -11.65 6.46
C HIS A 169 0.34 -12.90 6.03
N VAL A 170 0.59 -13.44 4.83
CA VAL A 170 0.04 -14.74 4.43
C VAL A 170 1.16 -15.78 4.35
N PRO A 171 1.53 -16.43 5.47
CA PRO A 171 2.11 -17.76 5.37
C PRO A 171 1.07 -18.65 4.67
N ARG A 172 1.49 -19.41 3.66
CA ARG A 172 0.63 -20.46 3.08
C ARG A 172 0.18 -21.38 4.24
N GLY A 173 -1.10 -21.33 4.61
CA GLY A 173 -1.71 -22.28 5.55
C GLY A 173 -2.07 -21.82 6.96
N GLN A 174 -2.13 -20.51 7.29
CA GLN A 174 -2.74 -20.07 8.56
C GLN A 174 -3.73 -18.92 8.33
N GLY A 175 -5.02 -19.18 8.54
CA GLY A 175 -6.07 -18.17 8.52
C GLY A 175 -5.80 -17.08 9.57
N ARG A 176 -5.62 -15.85 9.10
CA ARG A 176 -5.58 -14.65 9.94
C ARG A 176 -6.42 -13.58 9.26
N ALA A 177 -7.24 -12.90 10.05
CA ALA A 177 -8.09 -11.82 9.58
C ALA A 177 -7.22 -10.66 9.05
N VAL A 178 -7.20 -10.47 7.74
CA VAL A 178 -6.79 -9.20 7.13
C VAL A 178 -8.03 -8.31 7.21
N CYS A 179 -7.99 -7.32 8.11
CA CYS A 179 -9.05 -6.32 8.17
C CYS A 179 -8.75 -5.25 7.11
N GLU A 180 -9.18 -5.53 5.89
CA GLU A 180 -9.18 -4.56 4.80
C GLU A 180 -10.42 -3.68 4.96
N PHE A 181 -10.25 -2.52 5.58
CA PHE A 181 -11.30 -1.52 5.69
C PHE A 181 -11.51 -0.88 4.31
N THR A 182 -12.36 -1.49 3.50
CA THR A 182 -12.60 -1.05 2.13
C THR A 182 -13.52 0.16 2.11
N ARG A 183 -13.15 1.16 1.29
CA ARG A 183 -14.11 1.67 0.31
C ARG A 183 -13.84 0.95 -1.01
N ILE A 184 -14.93 0.56 -1.66
CA ILE A 184 -14.99 -0.03 -3.00
C ILE A 184 -14.31 0.91 -3.99
N SER A 185 -13.12 0.52 -4.46
CA SER A 185 -12.47 1.03 -5.68
C SER A 185 -12.10 -0.17 -6.53
N LEU A 186 -13.03 -0.56 -7.41
CA LEU A 186 -12.87 -1.41 -8.60
C LEU A 186 -11.62 -2.34 -8.64
N PHE A 187 -11.57 -3.38 -7.82
CA PHE A 187 -10.69 -4.52 -8.11
C PHE A 187 -11.30 -5.26 -9.32
N ARG A 188 -10.86 -4.92 -10.54
CA ARG A 188 -10.87 -5.91 -11.62
C ARG A 188 -9.88 -6.98 -11.20
N ALA A 189 -10.42 -8.13 -10.80
CA ALA A 189 -9.66 -9.36 -10.67
C ALA A 189 -8.77 -9.53 -11.90
N PHE A 190 -7.46 -9.30 -11.75
CA PHE A 190 -6.49 -9.75 -12.73
C PHE A 190 -6.21 -11.21 -12.42
N ASP A 191 -6.78 -12.03 -13.30
CA ASP A 191 -6.82 -13.47 -13.27
C ASP A 191 -5.42 -14.10 -13.22
N ARG A 192 -5.35 -15.26 -12.57
CA ARG A 192 -4.16 -15.95 -12.07
C ARG A 192 -3.51 -16.87 -13.12
N ALA A 193 -3.59 -16.53 -14.40
CA ALA A 193 -3.24 -17.47 -15.49
C ALA A 193 -2.30 -16.87 -16.56
N ALA A 194 -1.14 -16.31 -16.20
CA ALA A 194 -0.08 -16.05 -17.17
C ALA A 194 1.30 -15.77 -16.53
N PHE A 195 1.89 -16.74 -15.84
CA PHE A 195 3.35 -16.71 -15.58
C PHE A 195 3.99 -18.05 -15.90
N GLY A 196 4.05 -18.33 -17.20
CA GLY A 196 4.91 -19.35 -17.81
C GLY A 196 5.89 -18.67 -18.76
N PHE A 197 6.76 -17.79 -18.25
CA PHE A 197 7.83 -17.21 -19.07
C PHE A 197 9.11 -18.03 -18.91
N ARG A 198 9.27 -19.06 -19.76
CA ARG A 198 10.60 -19.61 -20.06
C ARG A 198 11.34 -18.58 -20.90
N ALA A 199 12.47 -18.11 -20.39
CA ALA A 199 13.41 -17.31 -21.17
C ALA A 199 13.89 -18.13 -22.38
N GLN A 200 13.44 -17.77 -23.58
CA GLN A 200 14.09 -18.19 -24.82
C GLN A 200 15.14 -17.16 -25.20
N THR A 201 16.33 -17.68 -25.45
CA THR A 201 17.55 -16.99 -25.80
C THR A 201 17.41 -16.21 -27.11
N THR A 202 17.87 -14.97 -27.09
CA THR A 202 17.93 -14.04 -28.22
C THR A 202 18.74 -14.60 -29.38
N ARG A 203 18.13 -14.71 -30.57
CA ARG A 203 18.85 -14.71 -31.86
C ARG A 203 18.74 -13.30 -32.49
N PRO A 204 19.78 -12.82 -33.19
CA PRO A 204 19.82 -11.46 -33.71
C PRO A 204 19.02 -11.34 -35.01
N LEU A 205 18.13 -10.35 -35.09
CA LEU A 205 17.51 -9.94 -36.37
C LEU A 205 18.53 -9.11 -37.17
N LYS A 206 19.11 -9.73 -38.19
CA LYS A 206 19.64 -9.03 -39.36
C LYS A 206 18.51 -8.79 -40.36
N SER A 207 18.61 -7.65 -41.05
CA SER A 207 17.95 -7.25 -42.29
C SER A 207 16.43 -7.11 -42.28
N LEU A 208 15.97 -5.85 -42.29
CA LEU A 208 14.95 -5.35 -43.21
C LEU A 208 15.09 -3.81 -43.31
N LEU A 209 16.17 -3.40 -43.96
CA LEU A 209 16.19 -2.15 -44.73
C LEU A 209 15.50 -2.47 -46.04
N HIS A 210 14.45 -1.74 -46.41
CA HIS A 210 14.27 -1.15 -47.74
C HIS A 210 12.94 -0.39 -47.84
N ASN A 211 13.04 0.84 -48.36
CA ASN A 211 12.00 1.64 -49.04
C ASN A 211 10.92 2.29 -48.15
N ARG A 212 10.59 3.58 -48.26
CA ARG A 212 11.02 4.69 -49.14
C ARG A 212 10.57 5.98 -48.44
N ILE A 213 11.40 7.01 -48.54
CA ILE A 213 11.07 8.39 -48.19
C ILE A 213 10.88 9.18 -49.50
N ARG A 214 9.88 10.07 -49.50
CA ARG A 214 9.64 11.27 -50.33
C ARG A 214 8.98 11.13 -51.73
N PRO A 215 8.37 12.23 -52.23
CA PRO A 215 8.10 13.53 -51.60
C PRO A 215 6.68 13.66 -51.02
#